data_AF-A0AAD6GHF8-F1
#
_entry.id   AF-A0AAD6GHF8-F1
#
_cell.length_a   1.000
_cell.length_b   1.000
_cell.length_c   1.000
_cell.angle_alpha   90.00
_cell.angle_beta   90.00
_cell.angle_gamma   90.00
#
_symmetry.space_group_name_H-M   'P 1'
#
loop_
_entity.id
_entity.type
_entity.pdbx_description
1 polymer ?
#
loop_
_entity_poly.entity_id
_entity_poly.type
_entity_poly.pdbx_seq_one_letter_code
_entity_poly.pdbx_strand_id
1 'polypeptide(L)'
;MPFTIPFTIPFTMPFTMPATMPATMPATMPATIPGYFGGCRVDGTYASESGPGTFDLRSVVQADNTPVTYVRVVVHTLGAAGPNTSDNHWSIYLLHPDGVSSTRINMRAEFDDPRGILEWTKHGYTQTTSAISYWDFPVAAGVTVLYFARVIYQLRRDRYEMSGGGSGCRWWV
;
A
#
# COMPACT_ATOMS: atom_id res chain seq x y z
N MET A 1 10.86 -44.03 -27.33
CA MET A 1 11.89 -43.00 -27.55
C MET A 1 11.45 -41.74 -26.80
N PRO A 2 11.94 -41.46 -25.57
CA PRO A 2 11.59 -40.22 -24.88
C PRO A 2 12.63 -39.12 -25.19
N PHE A 3 12.16 -37.92 -25.54
CA PHE A 3 12.99 -36.73 -25.71
C PHE A 3 13.14 -36.00 -24.37
N THR A 4 14.38 -35.69 -23.98
CA THR A 4 14.72 -34.84 -22.83
C THR A 4 15.10 -33.46 -23.37
N ILE A 5 14.47 -32.38 -22.89
CA ILE A 5 14.88 -31.00 -23.20
C ILE A 5 15.70 -30.48 -22.01
N PRO A 6 16.98 -30.12 -22.19
CA PRO A 6 17.74 -29.45 -21.14
C PRO A 6 17.49 -27.94 -21.18
N PHE A 7 16.97 -27.38 -20.09
CA PHE A 7 16.93 -25.94 -19.87
C PHE A 7 18.21 -25.53 -19.11
N THR A 8 19.07 -24.72 -19.73
CA THR A 8 20.15 -23.99 -19.06
C THR A 8 20.02 -22.51 -19.44
N ILE A 9 19.59 -21.68 -18.49
CA ILE A 9 19.70 -20.22 -18.59
C ILE A 9 20.85 -19.80 -17.68
N PRO A 10 21.96 -19.24 -18.20
CA PRO A 10 22.99 -18.66 -17.36
C PRO A 10 22.53 -17.27 -16.87
N PHE A 11 22.48 -17.09 -15.55
CA PHE A 11 22.42 -15.77 -14.92
C PHE A 11 23.83 -15.17 -14.86
N THR A 12 24.09 -14.12 -15.65
CA THR A 12 25.21 -13.21 -15.41
C THR A 12 24.73 -11.78 -15.60
N MET A 13 24.45 -11.09 -14.49
CA MET A 13 24.35 -9.62 -14.47
C MET A 13 25.54 -9.10 -13.66
N PRO A 14 26.44 -8.29 -14.24
CA PRO A 14 27.50 -7.66 -13.47
C PRO A 14 26.96 -6.48 -12.66
N PHE A 15 27.20 -6.50 -11.35
CA PHE A 15 27.01 -5.37 -10.44
C PHE A 15 28.17 -4.38 -10.62
N THR A 16 27.88 -3.17 -11.10
CA THR A 16 28.70 -1.99 -10.85
C THR A 16 27.79 -0.78 -10.65
N MET A 17 27.54 -0.41 -9.40
CA MET A 17 27.00 0.92 -9.05
C MET A 17 28.15 1.83 -8.63
N PRO A 18 28.39 2.98 -9.28
CA PRO A 18 29.20 4.04 -8.72
C PRO A 18 28.35 4.86 -7.74
N ALA A 19 28.78 4.89 -6.47
CA ALA A 19 28.20 5.73 -5.44
C ALA A 19 28.81 7.14 -5.51
N THR A 20 28.04 8.13 -5.95
CA THR A 20 28.28 9.55 -5.63
C THR A 20 26.95 10.31 -5.60
N MET A 21 26.34 10.44 -4.42
CA MET A 21 25.33 11.47 -4.16
C MET A 21 26.00 12.63 -3.39
N PRO A 22 25.98 13.88 -3.91
CA PRO A 22 26.31 15.05 -3.10
C PRO A 22 25.10 15.42 -2.23
N ALA A 23 25.32 15.47 -0.92
CA ALA A 23 24.36 16.01 0.04
C ALA A 23 24.37 17.54 0.00
N THR A 24 23.34 18.15 -0.57
CA THR A 24 23.02 19.57 -0.34
C THR A 24 21.51 19.73 -0.25
N MET A 25 20.97 19.70 0.97
CA MET A 25 19.63 20.20 1.28
C MET A 25 19.70 21.68 1.64
N PRO A 26 18.85 22.54 1.07
CA PRO A 26 18.35 23.71 1.77
C PRO A 26 16.94 23.41 2.29
N ALA A 27 16.81 23.45 3.62
CA ALA A 27 15.54 23.36 4.31
C ALA A 27 14.79 24.69 4.21
N THR A 28 13.72 24.74 3.41
CA THR A 28 12.61 25.71 3.57
C THR A 28 11.37 25.20 2.80
N MET A 29 10.43 24.53 3.48
CA MET A 29 9.03 24.48 3.03
C MET A 29 8.14 25.14 4.11
N PRO A 30 7.29 26.11 3.75
CA PRO A 30 6.37 26.72 4.69
C PRO A 30 5.17 25.79 4.95
N ALA A 31 4.87 25.63 6.24
CA ALA A 31 3.73 24.87 6.74
C ALA A 31 2.42 25.62 6.46
N THR A 32 1.67 25.23 5.43
CA THR A 32 0.19 25.36 5.39
C THR A 32 -0.41 24.59 4.21
N ILE A 33 -0.86 23.34 4.44
CA ILE A 33 -1.91 22.69 3.64
C ILE A 33 -2.87 22.02 4.62
N PRO A 34 -4.15 22.43 4.70
CA PRO A 34 -5.14 21.77 5.53
C PRO A 34 -5.64 20.51 4.81
N GLY A 35 -5.12 19.37 5.24
CA GLY A 35 -5.52 18.03 4.80
C GLY A 35 -5.04 16.97 5.79
N TYR A 36 -5.08 17.30 7.07
CA TYR A 36 -4.68 16.42 8.16
C TYR A 36 -5.84 15.45 8.44
N PHE A 37 -5.86 14.29 7.78
CA PHE A 37 -6.38 13.09 8.46
C PHE A 37 -5.28 12.62 9.40
N GLY A 38 -5.12 13.38 10.48
CA GLY A 38 -4.27 13.04 11.60
C GLY A 38 -4.67 11.68 12.15
N GLY A 39 -3.67 10.90 12.55
CA GLY A 39 -3.85 9.60 13.15
C GLY A 39 -4.92 9.64 14.23
N CYS A 40 -6.05 8.98 13.97
CA CYS A 40 -6.90 8.50 15.03
C CYS A 40 -6.37 7.12 15.39
N ARG A 41 -5.46 7.09 16.37
CA ARG A 41 -5.11 5.87 17.09
C ARG A 41 -6.39 5.46 17.82
N VAL A 42 -7.12 4.48 17.27
CA VAL A 42 -8.24 3.88 17.96
C VAL A 42 -7.65 2.75 18.80
N ASP A 43 -7.45 3.02 20.09
CA ASP A 43 -7.09 1.99 21.06
C ASP A 43 -8.10 0.84 20.99
N GLY A 44 -7.71 -0.26 20.36
CA GLY A 44 -8.09 -1.63 20.70
C GLY A 44 -9.58 -2.02 20.77
N THR A 45 -10.53 -1.16 20.39
CA THR A 45 -11.96 -1.44 20.60
C THR A 45 -12.74 -1.44 19.29
N TYR A 46 -13.13 -2.66 18.93
CA TYR A 46 -14.20 -3.12 18.05
C TYR A 46 -14.89 -2.05 17.18
N ALA A 47 -14.84 -2.27 15.86
CA ALA A 47 -15.89 -1.82 14.95
C ALA A 47 -17.21 -2.55 15.28
N SER A 48 -17.81 -2.18 16.39
CA SER A 48 -19.20 -2.45 16.76
C SER A 48 -19.58 -1.47 17.87
N GLU A 49 -19.86 -0.23 17.50
CA GLU A 49 -20.92 0.62 18.04
C GLU A 49 -20.67 2.06 17.55
N SER A 50 -21.61 2.54 16.75
CA SER A 50 -21.69 3.92 16.27
C SER A 50 -22.00 4.85 17.45
N GLY A 51 -20.95 5.32 18.13
CA GLY A 51 -21.01 6.52 18.96
C GLY A 51 -21.05 7.78 18.09
N PRO A 52 -21.63 8.89 18.58
CA PRO A 52 -21.69 10.13 17.82
C PRO A 52 -20.31 10.78 17.80
N GLY A 53 -19.54 10.59 16.73
CA GLY A 53 -18.27 11.29 16.50
C GLY A 53 -17.09 10.44 16.02
N THR A 54 -17.24 9.11 15.90
CA THR A 54 -16.21 8.29 15.24
C THR A 54 -16.44 8.32 13.74
N PHE A 55 -15.49 8.91 12.99
CA PHE A 55 -15.51 8.86 11.53
C PHE A 55 -15.28 7.41 11.10
N ASP A 56 -16.34 6.74 10.66
CA ASP A 56 -16.23 5.40 10.09
C ASP A 56 -15.53 5.48 8.73
N LEU A 57 -14.24 5.20 8.71
CA LEU A 57 -13.43 5.20 7.48
C LEU A 57 -14.02 4.27 6.41
N ARG A 58 -14.66 3.16 6.81
CA ARG A 58 -15.33 2.25 5.87
C ARG A 58 -16.47 2.97 5.16
N SER A 59 -17.35 3.66 5.88
CA SER A 59 -18.43 4.45 5.28
C SER A 59 -17.89 5.55 4.34
N VAL A 60 -16.79 6.21 4.72
CA VAL A 60 -16.17 7.28 3.93
C VAL A 60 -15.68 6.74 2.58
N VAL A 61 -14.90 5.65 2.57
CA VAL A 61 -14.41 5.08 1.30
C VAL A 61 -15.52 4.39 0.50
N GLN A 62 -16.57 3.90 1.16
CA GLN A 62 -17.80 3.42 0.53
C GLN A 62 -18.75 4.53 0.08
N ALA A 63 -18.31 5.79 0.14
CA ALA A 63 -18.96 6.95 -0.49
C ALA A 63 -18.02 7.71 -1.45
N ASP A 64 -16.77 7.26 -1.62
CA ASP A 64 -15.75 7.99 -2.39
C ASP A 64 -15.86 7.74 -3.90
N ASN A 65 -16.46 8.69 -4.61
CA ASN A 65 -16.63 8.63 -6.07
C ASN A 65 -15.40 9.14 -6.86
N THR A 66 -14.23 9.28 -6.23
CA THR A 66 -13.00 9.68 -6.93
C THR A 66 -12.69 8.66 -8.04
N PRO A 67 -12.55 9.09 -9.30
CA PRO A 67 -12.23 8.18 -10.40
C PRO A 67 -10.83 7.58 -10.26
N VAL A 68 -10.66 6.38 -10.81
CA VAL A 68 -9.39 5.65 -10.82
C VAL A 68 -9.00 5.33 -12.27
N THR A 69 -7.73 5.51 -12.62
CA THR A 69 -7.18 5.19 -13.97
C THR A 69 -6.29 3.96 -13.96
N TYR A 70 -5.56 3.73 -12.87
CA TYR A 70 -4.71 2.56 -12.68
C TYR A 70 -4.80 2.04 -11.25
N VAL A 71 -4.68 0.73 -11.11
CA VAL A 71 -4.27 0.09 -9.86
C VAL A 71 -2.76 -0.13 -9.93
N ARG A 72 -2.03 0.45 -8.99
CA ARG A 72 -0.59 0.30 -8.85
C ARG A 72 -0.27 -0.55 -7.64
N VAL A 73 0.38 -1.70 -7.84
CA VAL A 73 0.87 -2.55 -6.74
C VAL A 73 2.32 -2.15 -6.45
N VAL A 74 2.64 -1.83 -5.20
CA VAL A 74 3.96 -1.31 -4.79
C VAL A 74 4.61 -2.21 -3.75
N VAL A 75 5.88 -2.54 -3.98
CA VAL A 75 6.76 -3.10 -2.95
C VAL A 75 7.54 -1.96 -2.32
N HIS A 76 7.42 -1.84 -1.01
CA HIS A 76 8.13 -0.85 -0.22
C HIS A 76 9.35 -1.47 0.45
N THR A 77 10.38 -0.66 0.63
CA THR A 77 11.43 -0.94 1.60
C THR A 77 10.99 -0.45 2.99
N LEU A 78 11.10 -1.31 4.00
CA LEU A 78 11.07 -0.91 5.41
C LEU A 78 12.49 -0.73 5.98
N GLY A 79 13.50 -0.79 5.13
CA GLY A 79 14.90 -0.82 5.52
C GLY A 79 15.44 -2.25 5.64
N ALA A 80 16.65 -2.36 6.15
CA ALA A 80 17.31 -3.64 6.40
C ALA A 80 16.74 -4.26 7.69
N ALA A 81 16.22 -5.48 7.58
CA ALA A 81 15.84 -6.33 8.71
C ALA A 81 17.05 -7.13 9.26
N GLY A 82 18.17 -7.09 8.54
CA GLY A 82 19.43 -7.74 8.88
C GLY A 82 20.47 -7.51 7.78
N PRO A 83 21.69 -8.06 7.92
CA PRO A 83 22.79 -7.81 6.97
C PRO A 83 22.49 -8.27 5.53
N ASN A 84 21.60 -9.27 5.36
CA ASN A 84 21.18 -9.80 4.05
C ASN A 84 19.65 -9.93 3.94
N THR A 85 18.88 -9.34 4.84
CA THR A 85 17.42 -9.45 4.90
C THR A 85 16.81 -8.06 4.91
N SER A 86 15.74 -7.86 4.16
CA SER A 86 14.96 -6.63 4.16
C SER A 86 13.51 -7.01 4.38
N ASP A 87 12.86 -6.27 5.28
CA ASP A 87 11.43 -6.35 5.42
C ASP A 87 10.82 -5.59 4.26
N ASN A 88 10.06 -6.30 3.43
CA ASN A 88 9.26 -5.69 2.39
C ASN A 88 7.82 -5.54 2.87
N HIS A 89 7.21 -4.47 2.41
CA HIS A 89 5.82 -4.17 2.69
C HIS A 89 5.09 -3.96 1.38
N TRP A 90 3.86 -4.45 1.26
CA TRP A 90 3.09 -4.36 0.02
C TRP A 90 1.87 -3.46 0.24
N SER A 91 1.65 -2.54 -0.69
CA SER A 91 0.42 -1.76 -0.71
C SER A 91 -0.10 -1.56 -2.13
N ILE A 92 -1.37 -1.17 -2.23
CA ILE A 92 -2.05 -0.90 -3.49
C ILE A 92 -2.36 0.59 -3.55
N TYR A 93 -2.06 1.22 -4.67
CA TYR A 93 -2.37 2.62 -4.95
C TYR A 93 -3.41 2.68 -6.06
N LEU A 94 -4.52 3.37 -5.80
CA LEU A 94 -5.51 3.74 -6.79
C LEU A 94 -5.10 5.10 -7.36
N LEU A 95 -4.62 5.14 -8.60
CA LEU A 95 -4.14 6.36 -9.23
C LEU A 95 -5.31 7.16 -9.78
N HIS A 96 -5.34 8.46 -9.49
CA HIS A 96 -6.41 9.34 -9.95
C HIS A 96 -6.08 9.97 -11.33
N PRO A 97 -7.08 10.43 -12.10
CA PRO A 97 -6.87 11.01 -13.43
C PRO A 97 -6.01 12.27 -13.46
N ASP A 98 -5.84 12.95 -12.32
CA ASP A 98 -5.04 14.18 -12.23
C ASP A 98 -3.52 13.94 -12.40
N GLY A 99 -3.08 12.68 -12.37
CA GLY A 99 -1.68 12.29 -12.51
C GLY A 99 -0.79 12.66 -11.32
N VAL A 100 -1.35 13.25 -10.26
CA VAL A 100 -0.60 13.76 -9.11
C VAL A 100 -1.10 13.22 -7.78
N SER A 101 -2.27 12.61 -7.71
CA SER A 101 -2.81 12.06 -6.46
C SER A 101 -3.19 10.59 -6.55
N SER A 102 -3.28 9.96 -5.39
CA SER A 102 -3.66 8.56 -5.26
C SER A 102 -4.36 8.27 -3.94
N THR A 103 -5.09 7.15 -3.91
CA THR A 103 -5.62 6.56 -2.67
C THR A 103 -4.89 5.25 -2.41
N ARG A 104 -4.17 5.15 -1.30
CA ARG A 104 -3.45 3.93 -0.89
C ARG A 104 -4.36 3.06 -0.04
N ILE A 105 -4.39 1.78 -0.39
CA ILE A 105 -4.94 0.67 0.38
C ILE A 105 -3.76 -0.06 1.01
N ASN A 106 -3.71 -0.03 2.32
CA ASN A 106 -2.63 -0.56 3.11
C ASN A 106 -3.12 -1.69 4.01
N MET A 107 -2.31 -2.71 4.21
CA MET A 107 -2.61 -3.85 5.08
C MET A 107 -1.57 -3.89 6.18
N ARG A 108 -1.99 -3.84 7.44
CA ARG A 108 -1.08 -3.86 8.58
C ARG A 108 -1.73 -4.60 9.75
N ALA A 109 -0.94 -4.89 10.76
CA ALA A 109 -1.40 -5.36 12.06
C ALA A 109 -0.68 -4.56 13.14
N GLU A 110 -1.20 -4.54 14.36
CA GLU A 110 -0.44 -4.01 15.50
C GLU A 110 0.52 -5.09 16.00
N PHE A 111 1.60 -4.66 16.66
CA PHE A 111 2.52 -5.60 17.30
C PHE A 111 1.78 -6.45 18.35
N ASP A 112 2.03 -7.75 18.37
CA ASP A 112 1.35 -8.75 19.22
C ASP A 112 -0.18 -8.90 19.01
N ASP A 113 -0.79 -8.21 18.04
CA ASP A 113 -2.18 -8.41 17.65
C ASP A 113 -2.25 -8.92 16.20
N PRO A 114 -2.56 -10.21 15.99
CA PRO A 114 -2.60 -10.76 14.64
C PRO A 114 -3.76 -10.20 13.80
N ARG A 115 -4.71 -9.44 14.37
CA ARG A 115 -5.85 -8.92 13.62
C ARG A 115 -5.40 -7.90 12.58
N GLY A 116 -5.77 -8.17 11.33
CA GLY A 116 -5.51 -7.29 10.20
C GLY A 116 -6.31 -6.00 10.25
N ILE A 117 -5.65 -4.92 9.86
CA ILE A 117 -6.18 -3.56 9.77
C ILE A 117 -6.04 -3.12 8.31
N LEU A 118 -7.17 -3.06 7.60
CA LEU A 118 -7.23 -2.47 6.28
C LEU A 118 -7.32 -0.95 6.40
N GLU A 119 -6.24 -0.28 6.04
CA GLU A 119 -6.10 1.17 6.12
C GLU A 119 -6.23 1.82 4.74
N TRP A 120 -6.94 2.94 4.68
CA TRP A 120 -7.11 3.74 3.46
C TRP A 120 -6.55 5.14 3.70
N THR A 121 -5.64 5.60 2.85
CA THR A 121 -5.03 6.93 2.97
C THR A 121 -4.99 7.65 1.62
N LYS A 122 -5.35 8.94 1.61
CA LYS A 122 -5.22 9.80 0.42
C LYS A 122 -3.83 10.43 0.38
N HIS A 123 -3.27 10.55 -0.81
CA HIS A 123 -1.94 11.12 -1.03
C HIS A 123 -1.96 12.09 -2.21
N GLY A 124 -1.24 13.22 -2.06
CA GLY A 124 -0.94 14.16 -3.14
C GLY A 124 0.28 13.75 -3.96
N TYR A 125 0.50 12.45 -4.12
CA TYR A 125 1.53 11.88 -4.98
C TYR A 125 1.01 10.57 -5.60
N THR A 126 1.55 10.17 -6.75
CA THR A 126 1.26 8.86 -7.40
C THR A 126 2.36 7.82 -7.14
N GLN A 127 3.55 8.25 -6.72
CA GLN A 127 4.67 7.37 -6.39
C GLN A 127 5.26 7.76 -5.03
N THR A 128 5.38 6.77 -4.14
CA THR A 128 6.02 6.93 -2.84
C THR A 128 7.54 6.86 -2.95
N THR A 129 8.25 7.50 -2.03
CA THR A 129 9.72 7.47 -1.96
C THR A 129 10.28 6.14 -1.44
N SER A 130 9.45 5.30 -0.81
CA SER A 130 9.87 3.98 -0.32
C SER A 130 9.68 2.86 -1.36
N ALA A 131 9.21 3.16 -2.56
CA ALA A 131 8.97 2.16 -3.60
C ALA A 131 10.30 1.58 -4.11
N ILE A 132 10.48 0.26 -3.95
CA ILE A 132 11.56 -0.51 -4.58
C ILE A 132 11.17 -0.82 -6.04
N SER A 133 9.91 -1.24 -6.23
CA SER A 133 9.34 -1.57 -7.52
C SER A 133 7.81 -1.38 -7.48
N TYR A 134 7.21 -1.18 -8.66
CA TYR A 134 5.76 -1.12 -8.80
C TYR A 134 5.30 -1.68 -10.15
N TRP A 135 4.03 -2.08 -10.22
CA TRP A 135 3.38 -2.53 -11.44
C TRP A 135 2.00 -1.89 -11.57
N ASP A 136 1.72 -1.37 -12.75
CA ASP A 136 0.47 -0.66 -13.05
C ASP A 136 -0.45 -1.53 -13.90
N PHE A 137 -1.72 -1.57 -13.49
CA PHE A 137 -2.79 -2.27 -14.18
C PHE A 137 -3.88 -1.25 -14.55
N PRO A 138 -4.17 -1.03 -15.83
CA PRO A 138 -5.23 -0.12 -16.24
C PRO A 138 -6.59 -0.65 -15.75
N VAL A 139 -7.47 0.26 -15.34
CA VAL A 139 -8.84 -0.09 -14.94
C VAL A 139 -9.83 0.28 -16.04
N ALA A 140 -11.02 -0.35 -16.02
CA ALA A 140 -12.11 0.03 -16.90
C ALA A 140 -12.59 1.46 -16.63
N ALA A 141 -13.12 2.13 -17.66
CA ALA A 141 -13.67 3.48 -17.52
C ALA A 141 -14.82 3.51 -16.50
N GLY A 142 -14.90 4.60 -15.73
CA GLY A 142 -15.95 4.81 -14.72
C GLY A 142 -15.72 4.08 -13.39
N VAL A 143 -14.60 3.38 -13.22
CA VAL A 143 -14.21 2.78 -11.94
C VAL A 143 -13.77 3.88 -10.96
N THR A 144 -14.19 3.75 -9.70
CA THR A 144 -13.94 4.72 -8.63
C THR A 144 -13.35 4.04 -7.38
N VAL A 145 -12.86 4.83 -6.42
CA VAL A 145 -12.43 4.32 -5.09
C VAL A 145 -13.53 3.51 -4.43
N LEU A 146 -14.78 3.99 -4.50
CA LEU A 146 -15.99 3.29 -4.05
C LEU A 146 -16.10 1.87 -4.59
N TYR A 147 -15.81 1.67 -5.88
CA TYR A 147 -15.90 0.34 -6.50
C TYR A 147 -14.97 -0.65 -5.79
N PHE A 148 -13.70 -0.28 -5.59
CA PHE A 148 -12.72 -1.11 -4.88
C PHE A 148 -13.12 -1.36 -3.43
N ALA A 149 -13.53 -0.30 -2.71
CA ALA A 149 -13.99 -0.42 -1.34
C ALA A 149 -15.16 -1.40 -1.22
N ARG A 150 -16.17 -1.31 -2.10
CA ARG A 150 -17.30 -2.24 -2.12
C ARG A 150 -16.86 -3.66 -2.35
N VAL A 151 -16.02 -3.94 -3.35
CA VAL A 151 -15.52 -5.30 -3.63
C VAL A 151 -14.81 -5.88 -2.41
N ILE A 152 -13.89 -5.12 -1.80
CA ILE A 152 -13.11 -5.55 -0.65
C ILE A 152 -14.02 -5.90 0.54
N TYR A 153 -14.92 -4.99 0.91
CA TYR A 153 -15.78 -5.17 2.08
C TYR A 153 -16.93 -6.18 1.85
N GLN A 154 -17.46 -6.29 0.63
CA GLN A 154 -18.50 -7.28 0.29
C GLN A 154 -17.94 -8.70 0.33
N LEU A 155 -16.70 -8.88 -0.15
CA LEU A 155 -15.99 -10.15 -0.11
C LEU A 155 -15.31 -10.41 1.25
N ARG A 156 -15.51 -9.53 2.24
CA ARG A 156 -14.92 -9.59 3.59
C ARG A 156 -13.39 -9.70 3.57
N ARG A 157 -12.75 -9.12 2.57
CA ARG A 157 -11.29 -9.16 2.40
C ARG A 157 -10.58 -8.28 3.44
N ASP A 158 -11.30 -7.35 4.06
CA ASP A 158 -10.85 -6.61 5.24
C ASP A 158 -10.64 -7.48 6.50
N ARG A 159 -11.18 -8.71 6.51
CA ARG A 159 -11.03 -9.66 7.62
C ARG A 159 -9.90 -10.63 7.33
N TYR A 160 -8.71 -10.31 7.80
CA TYR A 160 -7.55 -11.17 7.71
C TYR A 160 -6.76 -11.13 9.01
N GLU A 161 -5.91 -12.13 9.20
CA GLU A 161 -4.91 -12.15 10.26
C GLU A 161 -3.51 -12.10 9.63
N MET A 162 -2.61 -11.35 10.24
CA MET A 162 -1.17 -11.37 9.96
C MET A 162 -0.46 -12.27 10.97
N SER A 163 0.79 -12.66 10.69
CA SER A 163 1.60 -13.28 11.75
C SER A 163 1.80 -12.29 12.90
N GLY A 164 2.05 -12.78 14.12
CA GLY A 164 2.25 -11.91 15.29
C GLY A 164 3.39 -10.89 15.17
N GLY A 165 4.29 -11.05 14.19
CA GLY A 165 5.32 -10.07 13.83
C GLY A 165 4.91 -9.05 12.75
N GLY A 166 3.64 -9.03 12.32
CA GLY A 166 3.15 -8.17 11.24
C GLY A 166 3.52 -8.63 9.82
N SER A 167 4.31 -9.72 9.68
CA SER A 167 4.71 -10.26 8.38
C SER A 167 3.66 -11.24 7.84
N GLY A 168 3.35 -11.13 6.55
CA GLY A 168 2.57 -12.15 5.82
C GLY A 168 1.06 -11.94 5.83
N CYS A 169 0.54 -11.42 4.73
CA CYS A 169 -0.86 -11.60 4.34
C CYS A 169 -0.95 -12.80 3.40
N ARG A 170 -1.26 -13.99 3.93
CA ARG A 170 -1.46 -15.22 3.12
C ARG A 170 -2.78 -15.21 2.31
N TRP A 171 -3.61 -14.18 2.46
CA TRP A 171 -5.03 -14.21 2.09
C TRP A 171 -5.43 -13.27 0.93
N TRP A 172 -4.49 -12.52 0.35
CA TRP A 172 -4.77 -11.50 -0.68
C TRP A 172 -4.04 -11.70 -2.03
N VAL A 173 -3.32 -12.81 -2.20
CA VAL A 173 -2.73 -13.21 -3.50
C VAL A 173 -3.37 -14.51 -3.97
#